data_AF-F4T5N6-F1
#
_entry.id   AF-F4T5N6-F1
#
_cell.length_a   1.000
_cell.length_b   1.000
_cell.length_c   1.000
_cell.angle_alpha   90.00
_cell.angle_beta   90.00
_cell.angle_gamma   90.00
#
_symmetry.space_group_name_H-M   'P 1'
#
loop_
_entity.id
_entity.type
_entity.pdbx_description
1 polymer ?
#
loop_
_entity_poly.entity_id
_entity_poly.type
_entity_poly.pdbx_seq_one_letter_code
_entity_poly.pdbx_strand_id
1 'polypeptide(L)'
;MHTHPHLIKQTLVPRLINEINKRTQSNSEKLSNSDKLTYINDKYCEITRNYTSFYGMNILSIVLFLPIVILCFGSVLFFIYDIIFNFERYLDTWRYRADSELLLHIAYCAIFFMSFVFAAILNYFIFAPRHYPIRFNRKTGKVYICNYILNDMSHKSTYTFWWHYPFYKHTKPEYKEYDWEQIQGIAFFAQNHHSTYATIRCIVYESLDSTNIIDTFNLITTESAINALHMTNNKLWLWINSFMNFDDEFLEKSINTAPGIWGREVNWPDDMNKKSMLSSMDEYIL
;
A
#
# COMPACT_ATOMS: atom_id res chain seq x y z
N MET A 1 18.41 -0.81 21.43
CA MET A 1 17.31 -1.75 21.13
C MET A 1 16.08 -1.26 21.87
N HIS A 2 15.22 -0.47 21.21
CA HIS A 2 13.89 -0.22 21.76
C HIS A 2 13.04 -1.44 21.44
N THR A 3 12.72 -2.25 22.45
CA THR A 3 11.76 -3.34 22.35
C THR A 3 10.41 -2.72 21.97
N HIS A 4 10.04 -2.81 20.70
CA HIS A 4 8.70 -2.41 20.26
C HIS A 4 7.69 -3.36 20.91
N PRO A 5 6.70 -2.86 21.67
CA PRO A 5 5.77 -3.74 22.37
C PRO A 5 4.84 -4.41 21.35
N HIS A 6 4.84 -5.75 21.35
CA HIS A 6 3.82 -6.52 20.63
C HIS A 6 2.43 -6.11 21.14
N LEU A 7 1.51 -5.84 20.20
CA LEU A 7 0.12 -5.60 20.53
C LEU A 7 -0.55 -6.94 20.78
N ILE A 8 -0.77 -7.25 22.06
CA ILE A 8 -1.45 -8.47 22.49
C ILE A 8 -2.88 -8.44 21.92
N LYS A 9 -3.31 -9.56 21.33
CA LYS A 9 -4.73 -9.79 21.03
C LYS A 9 -5.46 -9.93 22.36
N GLN A 10 -6.29 -8.95 22.68
CA GLN A 10 -6.98 -8.90 23.96
C GLN A 10 -8.49 -8.94 23.73
N THR A 11 -9.18 -9.67 24.59
CA THR A 11 -10.62 -9.57 24.75
C THR A 11 -10.93 -8.23 25.42
N LEU A 12 -11.82 -7.42 24.85
CA LEU A 12 -12.12 -6.12 25.43
C LEU A 12 -12.90 -6.30 26.74
N VAL A 13 -12.46 -5.58 27.78
CA VAL A 13 -13.22 -5.42 29.02
C VAL A 13 -13.72 -3.97 29.06
N PRO A 14 -14.95 -3.67 29.51
CA PRO A 14 -15.50 -2.30 29.51
C PRO A 14 -14.59 -1.26 30.18
N ARG A 15 -13.85 -1.67 31.22
CA ARG A 15 -12.85 -0.83 31.90
C ARG A 15 -11.68 -0.41 30.99
N LEU A 16 -11.22 -1.32 30.13
CA LEU A 16 -10.12 -1.08 29.18
C LEU A 16 -10.56 -0.13 28.07
N ILE A 17 -11.79 -0.28 27.55
CA ILE A 17 -12.36 0.61 26.53
C ILE A 17 -12.43 2.05 27.06
N ASN A 18 -12.95 2.23 28.28
CA ASN A 18 -13.02 3.55 28.91
C ASN A 18 -11.65 4.16 29.16
N GLU A 19 -10.65 3.36 29.52
CA GLU A 19 -9.28 3.86 29.70
C GLU A 19 -8.66 4.29 28.36
N ILE A 20 -8.85 3.51 27.30
CA ILE A 20 -8.36 3.83 25.96
C ILE A 20 -9.05 5.08 25.41
N ASN A 21 -10.38 5.18 25.52
CA ASN A 21 -11.12 6.35 25.04
C ASN A 21 -10.74 7.62 25.80
N LYS A 22 -10.50 7.54 27.11
CA LYS A 22 -9.95 8.65 27.91
C LYS A 22 -8.54 9.04 27.46
N ARG A 23 -7.62 8.07 27.28
CA ARG A 23 -6.23 8.33 26.84
C ARG A 23 -6.17 8.96 25.44
N THR A 24 -7.14 8.66 24.59
CA THR A 24 -7.18 9.10 23.19
C THR A 24 -8.08 10.32 22.96
N GLN A 25 -8.60 10.93 24.04
CA GLN A 25 -9.47 12.11 24.01
C GLN A 25 -10.73 11.92 23.16
N SER A 26 -11.26 10.70 23.14
CA SER A 26 -12.51 10.37 22.44
C SER A 26 -13.68 10.39 23.40
N ASN A 27 -14.72 11.14 23.05
CA ASN A 27 -15.99 11.16 23.79
C ASN A 27 -16.92 9.99 23.41
N SER A 28 -16.54 9.14 22.46
CA SER A 28 -17.32 7.96 22.06
C SER A 28 -17.20 6.85 23.10
N GLU A 29 -18.33 6.25 23.46
CA GLU A 29 -18.40 5.00 24.24
C GLU A 29 -18.05 3.77 23.40
N LYS A 30 -18.04 3.91 22.07
CA LYS A 30 -17.70 2.85 21.12
C LYS A 30 -16.25 2.94 20.66
N LEU A 31 -15.69 1.79 20.34
CA LEU A 31 -14.38 1.68 19.74
C LEU A 31 -14.47 2.05 18.25
N SER A 32 -13.64 3.00 17.83
CA SER A 32 -13.70 3.52 16.47
C SER A 32 -12.92 2.69 15.47
N ASN A 33 -13.47 2.55 14.26
CA ASN A 33 -12.84 1.92 13.12
C ASN A 33 -11.94 2.89 12.31
N SER A 34 -11.72 4.11 12.81
CA SER A 34 -10.87 5.14 12.17
C SER A 34 -11.24 5.49 10.72
N ASP A 35 -12.54 5.42 10.39
CA ASP A 35 -13.09 5.65 9.05
C ASP A 35 -12.52 4.73 7.96
N LYS A 36 -12.01 3.56 8.35
CA LYS A 36 -11.41 2.58 7.42
C LYS A 36 -12.34 1.43 7.08
N LEU A 37 -13.46 1.27 7.76
CA LEU A 37 -14.42 0.20 7.50
C LEU A 37 -15.17 0.47 6.19
N THR A 38 -15.05 -0.40 5.20
CA THR A 38 -15.79 -0.30 3.92
C THR A 38 -16.98 -1.24 3.84
N TYR A 39 -16.94 -2.32 4.60
CA TYR A 39 -18.03 -3.29 4.64
C TYR A 39 -18.01 -4.05 5.97
N ILE A 40 -19.19 -4.39 6.49
CA ILE A 40 -19.33 -5.28 7.65
C ILE A 40 -20.62 -6.10 7.55
N ASN A 41 -20.52 -7.38 7.89
CA ASN A 41 -21.66 -8.24 8.18
C ASN A 41 -21.32 -9.21 9.33
N ASP A 42 -22.17 -10.20 9.58
CA ASP A 42 -21.93 -11.21 10.64
C ASP A 42 -20.75 -12.16 10.34
N LYS A 43 -20.31 -12.26 9.09
CA LYS A 43 -19.29 -13.21 8.65
C LYS A 43 -17.92 -12.56 8.55
N TYR A 44 -17.85 -11.42 7.87
CA TYR A 44 -16.62 -10.73 7.56
C TYR A 44 -16.77 -9.22 7.60
N CYS A 45 -15.65 -8.55 7.82
CA CYS A 45 -15.51 -7.12 7.61
C CYS A 45 -14.41 -6.84 6.58
N GLU A 46 -14.53 -5.72 5.88
CA GLU A 46 -13.52 -5.23 4.97
C GLU A 46 -13.03 -3.86 5.43
N ILE A 47 -11.71 -3.73 5.50
CA ILE A 47 -11.03 -2.52 5.94
C ILE A 47 -10.14 -2.04 4.80
N THR A 48 -10.20 -0.73 4.54
CA THR A 48 -9.41 -0.07 3.52
C THR A 48 -8.12 0.50 4.11
N ARG A 49 -6.99 0.22 3.47
CA ARG A 49 -5.72 0.88 3.79
C ARG A 49 -5.54 2.02 2.80
N ASN A 50 -5.95 3.20 3.20
CA ASN A 50 -5.84 4.40 2.38
C ASN A 50 -4.83 5.35 3.01
N TYR A 51 -3.78 5.64 2.26
CA TYR A 51 -2.82 6.68 2.59
C TYR A 51 -3.29 7.97 1.93
N THR A 52 -3.84 8.88 2.74
CA THR A 52 -4.47 10.12 2.25
C THR A 52 -3.49 11.01 1.49
N SER A 53 -2.19 10.95 1.82
CA SER A 53 -1.12 11.67 1.12
C SER A 53 -0.88 11.15 -0.31
N PHE A 54 -1.19 9.90 -0.61
CA PHE A 54 -0.84 9.29 -1.90
C PHE A 54 -1.76 9.70 -3.04
N TYR A 55 -3.02 10.06 -2.81
CA TYR A 55 -3.89 10.45 -3.95
C TYR A 55 -3.42 11.74 -4.62
N GLY A 56 -3.14 12.78 -3.83
CA GLY A 56 -2.59 14.03 -4.33
C GLY A 56 -1.21 13.82 -4.97
N MET A 57 -0.37 13.01 -4.33
CA MET A 57 0.97 12.69 -4.85
C MET A 57 0.92 11.90 -6.16
N ASN A 58 -0.02 10.97 -6.33
CA ASN A 58 -0.16 10.20 -7.57
C ASN A 58 -0.59 11.12 -8.72
N ILE A 59 -1.59 11.98 -8.51
CA ILE A 59 -2.05 12.94 -9.52
C ILE A 59 -0.92 13.92 -9.86
N LEU A 60 -0.26 14.49 -8.85
CA LEU A 60 0.87 15.40 -9.04
C LEU A 60 2.00 14.72 -9.82
N SER A 61 2.33 13.47 -9.48
CA SER A 61 3.36 12.70 -10.16
C SER A 61 2.99 12.44 -11.62
N ILE A 62 1.73 12.14 -11.93
CA ILE A 62 1.27 12.00 -13.32
C ILE A 62 1.46 13.32 -14.07
N VAL A 63 1.00 14.44 -13.51
CA VAL A 63 1.12 15.76 -14.15
C VAL A 63 2.58 16.16 -14.38
N LEU A 64 3.48 15.82 -13.47
CA LEU A 64 4.91 16.14 -13.59
C LEU A 64 5.67 15.21 -14.54
N PHE A 65 5.44 13.89 -14.45
CA PHE A 65 6.23 12.91 -15.20
C PHE A 65 5.67 12.60 -16.59
N LEU A 66 4.36 12.72 -16.83
CA LEU A 66 3.77 12.44 -18.15
C LEU A 66 4.36 13.34 -19.25
N PRO A 67 4.49 14.67 -19.08
CA PRO A 67 5.13 15.52 -20.09
C PRO A 67 6.59 15.14 -20.32
N ILE A 68 7.33 14.81 -19.26
CA ILE A 68 8.74 14.39 -19.36
C ILE A 68 8.86 13.12 -20.21
N VAL A 69 8.03 12.11 -19.95
CA VAL A 69 8.01 10.87 -20.74
C VAL A 69 7.71 11.17 -22.21
N ILE A 70 6.69 11.99 -22.49
CA ILE A 70 6.31 12.36 -23.87
C ILE A 70 7.47 13.10 -24.57
N LEU A 71 8.12 14.05 -23.89
CA LEU A 71 9.24 14.81 -24.45
C LEU A 71 10.47 13.92 -24.69
N CYS A 72 10.80 13.02 -23.78
CA CYS A 72 11.92 12.09 -23.95
C CYS A 72 11.66 11.09 -25.09
N PHE A 73 10.45 10.53 -25.19
CA PHE A 73 10.10 9.66 -26.31
C PHE A 73 10.08 10.42 -27.64
N GLY A 74 9.48 11.62 -27.64
CA GLY A 74 9.40 12.48 -28.82
C GLY A 74 10.78 12.91 -29.32
N SER A 75 11.70 13.27 -28.41
CA SER A 75 13.06 13.68 -28.78
C SER A 75 13.87 12.52 -29.37
N VAL A 76 13.76 11.32 -28.81
CA VAL A 76 14.41 10.12 -29.36
C VAL A 76 13.84 9.76 -30.74
N LEU A 77 12.51 9.81 -30.91
CA LEU A 77 11.88 9.57 -32.21
C LEU A 77 12.30 10.62 -33.25
N PHE A 78 12.36 11.89 -32.86
CA PHE A 78 12.83 12.97 -33.73
C PHE A 78 14.30 12.77 -34.13
N PHE A 79 15.16 12.37 -33.20
CA PHE A 79 16.56 12.07 -33.48
C PHE A 79 16.71 10.91 -34.47
N ILE A 80 15.97 9.82 -34.27
CA ILE A 80 15.95 8.68 -35.20
C ILE A 80 15.44 9.10 -36.58
N TYR A 81 14.37 9.90 -36.63
CA TYR A 81 13.83 10.44 -37.87
C TYR A 81 14.89 11.28 -38.62
N ASP A 82 15.60 12.15 -37.91
CA ASP A 82 16.62 13.02 -38.52
C ASP A 82 17.77 12.21 -39.12
N ILE A 83 18.25 11.17 -38.41
CA ILE A 83 19.28 10.27 -38.93
C ILE A 83 18.82 9.54 -40.19
N ILE A 84 17.58 9.05 -40.20
CA ILE A 84 17.06 8.23 -41.32
C ILE A 84 16.79 9.08 -42.56
N PHE A 85 16.12 10.22 -42.40
CA PHE A 85 15.61 11.01 -43.54
C PHE A 85 16.54 12.16 -43.94
N ASN A 86 17.44 12.61 -43.05
CA ASN A 86 18.43 13.66 -43.34
C ASN A 86 19.88 13.13 -43.21
N PHE A 87 20.09 11.88 -43.63
CA PHE A 87 21.36 11.16 -43.44
C PHE A 87 22.59 11.85 -44.05
N GLU A 88 22.46 12.48 -45.22
CA GLU A 88 23.58 13.21 -45.85
C GLU A 88 24.06 14.38 -44.98
N ARG A 89 23.12 15.17 -44.46
CA ARG A 89 23.42 16.29 -43.54
C ARG A 89 24.07 15.77 -42.26
N TYR A 90 23.60 14.64 -41.76
CA TYR A 90 24.16 13.99 -40.58
C TYR A 90 25.62 13.55 -40.82
N LEU A 91 25.93 12.92 -41.96
CA LEU A 91 27.30 12.51 -42.31
C LEU A 91 28.26 13.69 -42.42
N ASP A 92 27.82 14.79 -43.05
CA ASP A 92 28.63 16.00 -43.13
C ASP A 92 28.92 16.56 -41.73
N THR A 93 27.90 16.64 -40.88
CA THR A 93 28.06 17.13 -39.51
C THR A 93 29.03 16.25 -38.70
N TRP A 94 28.92 14.93 -38.84
CA TRP A 94 29.85 13.97 -38.22
C TRP A 94 31.29 14.19 -38.69
N ARG A 95 31.51 14.44 -39.99
CA ARG A 95 32.85 14.64 -40.55
C ARG A 95 33.55 15.89 -39.99
N TYR A 96 32.81 16.96 -39.70
CA TYR A 96 33.36 18.22 -39.21
C TYR A 96 33.32 18.36 -37.67
N ARG A 97 32.42 17.63 -36.98
CA ARG A 97 32.18 17.77 -35.52
C ARG A 97 31.96 16.43 -34.81
N ALA A 98 32.74 15.41 -35.16
CA ALA A 98 32.62 14.04 -34.64
C ALA A 98 32.49 13.95 -33.11
N ASP A 99 33.32 14.68 -32.34
CA ASP A 99 33.29 14.61 -30.87
C ASP A 99 31.98 15.14 -30.28
N SER A 100 31.43 16.22 -30.86
CA SER A 100 30.16 16.80 -30.42
C SER A 100 28.99 15.88 -30.76
N GLU A 101 29.02 15.28 -31.94
CA GLU A 101 28.02 14.29 -32.35
C GLU A 101 28.08 13.05 -31.47
N LEU A 102 29.26 12.50 -31.17
CA LEU A 102 29.40 11.35 -30.27
C LEU A 102 28.79 11.64 -28.88
N LEU A 103 29.04 12.82 -28.31
CA LEU A 103 28.45 13.22 -27.03
C LEU A 103 26.92 13.34 -27.12
N LEU A 104 26.40 13.86 -28.23
CA LEU A 104 24.96 13.92 -28.50
C LEU A 104 24.33 12.52 -28.56
N HIS A 105 24.99 11.54 -29.19
CA HIS A 105 24.50 10.15 -29.24
C HIS A 105 24.46 9.53 -27.85
N ILE A 106 25.52 9.73 -27.05
CA ILE A 106 25.54 9.27 -25.65
C ILE A 106 24.39 9.91 -24.86
N ALA A 107 24.14 11.20 -25.06
CA ALA A 107 23.02 11.89 -24.43
C ALA A 107 21.67 11.30 -24.84
N TYR A 108 21.44 11.02 -26.12
CA TYR A 108 20.20 10.37 -26.58
C TYR A 108 20.04 8.94 -26.09
N CYS A 109 21.12 8.16 -25.98
CA CYS A 109 21.10 6.85 -25.34
C CYS A 109 20.69 6.95 -23.86
N ALA A 110 21.22 7.93 -23.14
CA ALA A 110 20.84 8.19 -21.76
C ALA A 110 19.38 8.65 -21.64
N ILE A 111 18.91 9.55 -22.52
CA ILE A 111 17.51 10.01 -22.57
C ILE A 111 16.56 8.83 -22.86
N PHE A 112 16.92 7.96 -23.82
CA PHE A 112 16.15 6.76 -24.13
C PHE A 112 16.07 5.81 -22.94
N PHE A 113 17.18 5.58 -22.24
CA PHE A 113 17.14 4.77 -21.01
C PHE A 113 16.24 5.40 -19.94
N MET A 114 16.38 6.71 -19.72
CA MET A 114 15.57 7.45 -18.74
C MET A 114 14.08 7.48 -19.10
N SER A 115 13.72 7.43 -20.39
CA SER A 115 12.31 7.41 -20.81
C SER A 115 11.61 6.13 -20.32
N PHE A 116 12.27 4.97 -20.32
CA PHE A 116 11.72 3.73 -19.75
C PHE A 116 11.57 3.82 -18.23
N VAL A 117 12.54 4.41 -17.55
CA VAL A 117 12.50 4.61 -16.09
C VAL A 117 11.29 5.47 -15.71
N PHE A 118 11.12 6.63 -16.35
CA PHE A 118 9.99 7.51 -16.08
C PHE A 118 8.66 6.91 -16.54
N ALA A 119 8.63 6.18 -17.66
CA ALA A 119 7.42 5.48 -18.11
C ALA A 119 7.00 4.40 -17.11
N ALA A 120 7.94 3.67 -16.52
CA ALA A 120 7.65 2.69 -15.46
C ALA A 120 7.06 3.37 -14.21
N ILE A 121 7.66 4.48 -13.75
CA ILE A 121 7.14 5.27 -12.62
C ILE A 121 5.69 5.72 -12.90
N LEU A 122 5.48 6.31 -14.07
CA LEU A 122 4.19 6.82 -14.49
C LEU A 122 3.14 5.69 -14.56
N ASN A 123 3.52 4.53 -15.08
CA ASN A 123 2.68 3.33 -15.15
C ASN A 123 2.20 2.89 -13.75
N TYR A 124 3.06 2.96 -12.72
CA TYR A 124 2.65 2.64 -11.35
C TYR A 124 1.66 3.65 -10.77
N PHE A 125 1.77 4.93 -11.12
CA PHE A 125 0.84 5.97 -10.64
C PHE A 125 -0.50 5.95 -11.38
N ILE A 126 -0.49 5.72 -12.70
CA ILE A 126 -1.73 5.63 -13.50
C ILE A 126 -2.54 4.40 -13.09
N PHE A 127 -1.88 3.27 -12.84
CA PHE A 127 -2.53 2.02 -12.45
C PHE A 127 -2.54 1.77 -10.95
N ALA A 128 -2.32 2.82 -10.15
CA ALA A 128 -2.46 2.75 -8.71
C ALA A 128 -3.90 2.32 -8.35
N PRO A 129 -4.07 1.38 -7.42
CA PRO A 129 -5.39 1.03 -6.93
C PRO A 129 -5.99 2.20 -6.15
N ARG A 130 -7.33 2.29 -6.15
CA ARG A 130 -8.05 3.27 -5.35
C ARG A 130 -7.83 3.06 -3.87
N HIS A 131 -7.63 1.82 -3.44
CA HIS A 131 -7.34 1.49 -2.05
C HIS A 131 -6.71 0.10 -1.94
N TYR A 132 -6.26 -0.28 -0.75
CA TYR A 132 -5.68 -1.60 -0.49
C TYR A 132 -6.52 -2.35 0.53
N PRO A 133 -7.55 -3.12 0.12
CA PRO A 133 -8.47 -3.75 1.04
C PRO A 133 -7.85 -4.94 1.77
N ILE A 134 -8.30 -5.15 3.01
CA ILE A 134 -8.09 -6.37 3.79
C ILE A 134 -9.44 -6.86 4.26
N ARG A 135 -9.73 -8.15 4.06
CA ARG A 135 -10.92 -8.79 4.62
C ARG A 135 -10.55 -9.66 5.79
N PHE A 136 -11.34 -9.56 6.85
CA PHE A 136 -11.25 -10.39 8.04
C PHE A 136 -12.54 -11.19 8.12
N ASN A 137 -12.47 -12.52 8.04
CA ASN A 137 -13.63 -13.39 8.19
C ASN A 137 -13.55 -14.10 9.55
N ARG A 138 -14.45 -13.73 10.46
CA ARG A 138 -14.47 -14.26 11.83
C ARG A 138 -15.02 -15.68 11.92
N LYS A 139 -15.82 -16.13 10.94
CA LYS A 139 -16.39 -17.49 10.91
C LYS A 139 -15.38 -18.54 10.44
N THR A 140 -14.48 -18.16 9.55
CA THR A 140 -13.37 -19.02 9.08
C THR A 140 -12.07 -18.79 9.83
N GLY A 141 -11.95 -17.68 10.58
CA GLY A 141 -10.71 -17.30 11.25
C GLY A 141 -9.61 -16.87 10.28
N LYS A 142 -9.95 -16.46 9.05
CA LYS A 142 -9.00 -16.15 7.98
C LYS A 142 -8.95 -14.66 7.63
N VAL A 143 -7.79 -14.24 7.16
CA VAL A 143 -7.49 -12.88 6.71
C VAL A 143 -7.00 -12.89 5.27
N TYR A 144 -7.63 -12.06 4.45
CA TYR A 144 -7.37 -11.95 3.02
C TYR A 144 -6.83 -10.57 2.73
N ILE A 145 -5.68 -10.50 2.06
CA ILE A 145 -4.95 -9.25 1.81
C ILE A 145 -4.79 -9.05 0.32
N CYS A 146 -5.19 -7.87 -0.16
CA CYS A 146 -4.90 -7.41 -1.51
C CYS A 146 -3.76 -6.38 -1.46
N ASN A 147 -2.55 -6.79 -1.85
CA ASN A 147 -1.38 -5.94 -1.91
C ASN A 147 -1.07 -5.55 -3.36
N TYR A 148 -0.61 -4.31 -3.58
CA TYR A 148 -0.04 -3.91 -4.87
C TYR A 148 1.38 -3.41 -4.67
N ILE A 149 2.19 -3.50 -5.73
CA ILE A 149 3.60 -3.11 -5.75
C ILE A 149 3.82 -1.70 -5.23
N LEU A 150 2.97 -0.73 -5.57
CA LEU A 150 3.11 0.65 -5.14
C LEU A 150 3.18 0.79 -3.60
N ASN A 151 2.47 -0.07 -2.85
CA ASN A 151 2.53 -0.14 -1.40
C ASN A 151 3.87 -0.70 -0.88
N ASP A 152 4.46 -1.66 -1.59
CA ASP A 152 5.80 -2.16 -1.24
C ASP A 152 6.90 -1.15 -1.61
N MET A 153 6.76 -0.43 -2.74
CA MET A 153 7.72 0.61 -3.16
C MET A 153 7.87 1.72 -2.14
N SER A 154 6.75 2.18 -1.58
CA SER A 154 6.73 3.32 -0.64
C SER A 154 7.30 2.95 0.73
N HIS A 155 7.19 1.69 1.16
CA HIS A 155 7.46 1.31 2.55
C HIS A 155 8.62 0.34 2.79
N LYS A 156 8.98 -0.51 1.82
CA LYS A 156 10.07 -1.48 2.02
C LYS A 156 11.42 -0.94 1.54
N SER A 157 11.46 -0.15 0.46
CA SER A 157 12.73 0.36 -0.05
C SER A 157 12.63 1.38 -1.19
N THR A 158 12.43 2.66 -0.92
CA THR A 158 12.36 3.69 -1.98
C THR A 158 13.61 3.73 -2.86
N TYR A 159 14.78 3.47 -2.28
CA TYR A 159 16.08 3.54 -2.98
C TYR A 159 16.54 2.20 -3.56
N THR A 160 16.23 1.07 -2.90
CA THR A 160 16.61 -0.26 -3.44
C THR A 160 15.52 -0.90 -4.30
N PHE A 161 14.36 -0.25 -4.45
CA PHE A 161 13.29 -0.68 -5.34
C PHE A 161 13.81 -1.00 -6.76
N TRP A 162 14.66 -0.14 -7.30
CA TRP A 162 15.27 -0.30 -8.63
C TRP A 162 16.14 -1.55 -8.76
N TRP A 163 16.76 -2.00 -7.66
CA TRP A 163 17.59 -3.21 -7.63
C TRP A 163 16.77 -4.49 -7.47
N HIS A 164 15.59 -4.41 -6.84
CA HIS A 164 14.73 -5.57 -6.59
C HIS A 164 13.68 -5.79 -7.69
N TYR A 165 13.31 -4.73 -8.40
CA TYR A 165 12.27 -4.77 -9.44
C TYR A 165 12.74 -4.04 -10.71
N PRO A 166 13.79 -4.55 -11.39
CA PRO A 166 14.29 -3.95 -12.61
C PRO A 166 13.23 -4.10 -13.70
N PHE A 167 12.63 -2.99 -14.10
CA PHE A 167 11.73 -2.86 -15.25
C PHE A 167 10.49 -3.76 -15.22
N TYR A 168 9.34 -3.15 -14.91
CA TYR A 168 8.01 -3.74 -15.09
C TYR A 168 7.73 -5.03 -14.30
N LYS A 169 7.68 -4.95 -12.96
CA LYS A 169 6.87 -5.95 -12.26
C LYS A 169 5.41 -5.66 -12.59
N HIS A 170 4.64 -6.70 -12.94
CA HIS A 170 3.22 -6.57 -13.25
C HIS A 170 2.51 -5.75 -12.17
N THR A 171 1.86 -4.64 -12.52
CA THR A 171 0.99 -3.83 -11.64
C THR A 171 -0.24 -4.60 -11.12
N LYS A 172 -0.23 -5.93 -11.28
CA LYS A 172 -1.27 -6.83 -10.82
C LYS A 172 -1.22 -6.91 -9.28
N PRO A 173 -2.39 -6.99 -8.64
CA PRO A 173 -2.48 -7.26 -7.22
C PRO A 173 -1.91 -8.64 -6.89
N GLU A 174 -1.23 -8.71 -5.75
CA GLU A 174 -0.88 -9.93 -5.07
C GLU A 174 -1.93 -10.20 -3.99
N TYR A 175 -2.54 -11.37 -4.06
CA TYR A 175 -3.57 -11.82 -3.15
C TYR A 175 -2.95 -12.81 -2.18
N LYS A 176 -3.10 -12.54 -0.89
CA LYS A 176 -2.54 -13.38 0.18
C LYS A 176 -3.64 -13.80 1.16
N GLU A 177 -3.50 -15.00 1.69
CA GLU A 177 -4.40 -15.56 2.68
C GLU A 177 -3.59 -16.02 3.88
N TYR A 178 -4.06 -15.70 5.08
CA TYR A 178 -3.42 -16.04 6.34
C TYR A 178 -4.45 -16.42 7.39
N ASP A 179 -4.05 -17.26 8.34
CA ASP A 179 -4.88 -17.53 9.50
C ASP A 179 -4.73 -16.39 10.51
N TRP A 180 -5.86 -15.92 11.05
CA TRP A 180 -5.88 -14.81 11.99
C TRP A 180 -4.98 -15.07 13.20
N GLU A 181 -5.00 -16.30 13.72
CA GLU A 181 -4.23 -16.74 14.87
C GLU A 181 -2.72 -16.51 14.71
N GLN A 182 -2.19 -16.72 13.50
CA GLN A 182 -0.77 -16.56 13.14
C GLN A 182 -0.32 -15.11 13.02
N ILE A 183 -1.24 -14.14 13.01
CA ILE A 183 -0.92 -12.72 12.85
C ILE A 183 -0.72 -12.04 14.20
N GLN A 184 0.38 -11.31 14.38
CA GLN A 184 0.58 -10.40 15.52
C GLN A 184 0.79 -8.96 15.05
N GLY A 185 0.13 -8.01 15.72
CA GLY A 185 0.33 -6.58 15.48
C GLY A 185 1.50 -6.04 16.29
N ILE A 186 2.33 -5.20 15.69
CA ILE A 186 3.35 -4.40 16.37
C ILE A 186 3.09 -2.93 16.08
N ALA A 187 2.95 -2.15 17.14
CA ALA A 187 2.88 -0.70 17.03
C ALA A 187 4.29 -0.13 16.88
N PHE A 188 4.56 0.45 15.72
CA PHE A 188 5.76 1.24 15.48
C PHE A 188 5.38 2.71 15.58
N PHE A 189 5.90 3.38 16.60
CA PHE A 189 5.86 4.82 16.73
C PHE A 189 7.27 5.35 16.59
N ALA A 190 7.45 6.33 15.72
CA ALA A 190 8.72 7.01 15.56
C ALA A 190 8.49 8.50 15.37
N GLN A 191 9.32 9.27 16.06
CA GLN A 191 9.27 10.71 16.06
C GLN A 191 10.65 11.22 15.65
N ASN A 192 10.72 11.84 14.49
CA ASN A 192 11.88 12.57 14.00
C ASN A 192 11.62 14.07 14.14
N HIS A 193 12.66 14.90 14.07
CA HIS A 193 12.55 16.36 14.15
C HIS A 193 11.57 16.98 13.14
N HIS A 194 11.33 16.30 12.00
CA HIS A 194 10.51 16.81 10.90
C HIS A 194 9.21 16.03 10.68
N SER A 195 9.03 14.87 11.31
CA SER A 195 7.84 14.03 11.11
C SER A 195 7.60 13.07 12.27
N THR A 196 6.33 12.83 12.57
CA THR A 196 5.90 11.78 13.50
C THR A 196 5.08 10.78 12.72
N TYR A 197 5.47 9.51 12.75
CA TYR A 197 4.73 8.45 12.09
C TYR A 197 4.35 7.34 13.09
N ALA A 198 3.11 6.89 12.98
CA ALA A 198 2.62 5.73 13.70
C ALA A 198 2.13 4.68 12.68
N THR A 199 2.63 3.46 12.80
CA THR A 199 2.23 2.35 11.94
C THR A 199 1.91 1.13 12.77
N ILE A 200 0.93 0.36 12.32
CA ILE A 200 0.73 -1.00 12.84
C ILE A 200 1.22 -1.96 11.77
N ARG A 201 2.32 -2.64 12.08
CA ARG A 201 2.86 -3.69 11.24
C ARG A 201 2.37 -5.02 11.78
N CYS A 202 1.71 -5.77 10.92
CA CYS A 202 1.30 -7.14 11.19
C CYS A 202 2.42 -8.07 10.74
N ILE A 203 2.89 -8.89 11.67
CA ILE A 203 3.84 -9.97 11.43
C ILE A 203 3.04 -11.26 11.33
N VAL A 204 3.31 -12.04 10.28
CA VAL A 204 2.71 -13.35 10.09
C VAL A 204 3.76 -14.41 10.42
N TYR A 205 3.45 -15.28 11.35
CA TYR A 205 4.29 -16.42 11.73
C TYR A 205 3.88 -17.67 10.96
N GLU A 206 4.84 -18.58 10.77
CA GLU A 206 4.61 -19.87 10.13
C GLU A 206 3.58 -20.74 10.89
N SER A 207 3.61 -20.67 12.21
CA SER A 207 2.67 -21.35 13.11
C SER A 207 2.60 -20.59 14.43
N LEU A 208 1.62 -20.93 15.28
CA LEU A 208 1.42 -20.33 16.61
C LEU A 208 2.66 -20.41 17.52
N ASP A 209 3.41 -21.51 17.42
CA ASP A 209 4.57 -21.79 18.26
C ASP A 209 5.91 -21.43 17.60
N SER A 210 5.87 -21.00 16.33
CA SER A 210 7.07 -20.68 15.56
C SER A 210 7.49 -19.22 15.73
N THR A 211 8.79 -19.01 15.90
CA THR A 211 9.40 -17.67 15.81
C THR A 211 9.72 -17.26 14.36
N ASN A 212 9.49 -18.16 13.39
CA ASN A 212 9.78 -17.88 11.98
C ASN A 212 8.71 -16.97 11.38
N ILE A 213 9.17 -15.84 10.85
CA ILE A 213 8.32 -14.86 10.18
C ILE A 213 8.23 -15.23 8.70
N ILE A 214 7.01 -15.47 8.21
CA ILE A 214 6.75 -15.84 6.82
C ILE A 214 6.41 -14.63 5.94
N ASP A 215 5.75 -13.62 6.51
CA ASP A 215 5.44 -12.37 5.82
C ASP A 215 5.23 -11.23 6.81
N THR A 216 5.29 -10.00 6.29
CA THR A 216 4.93 -8.80 7.04
C THR A 216 4.11 -7.88 6.16
N PHE A 217 3.07 -7.28 6.73
CA PHE A 217 2.26 -6.28 6.05
C PHE A 217 1.91 -5.13 6.99
N ASN A 218 1.73 -3.94 6.44
CA ASN A 218 1.23 -2.81 7.22
C ASN A 218 -0.30 -2.82 7.20
N LEU A 219 -0.91 -2.76 8.39
CA LEU A 219 -2.34 -2.59 8.57
C LEU A 219 -2.72 -1.14 8.28
N ILE A 220 -2.07 -0.19 8.95
CA ILE A 220 -2.22 1.25 8.69
C ILE A 220 -0.88 1.95 8.89
N THR A 221 -0.65 2.99 8.09
CA THR A 221 0.34 4.03 8.38
C THR A 221 -0.40 5.35 8.51
N THR A 222 -0.12 6.09 9.58
CA THR A 222 -0.57 7.48 9.75
C THR A 222 0.63 8.39 9.75
N GLU A 223 0.63 9.34 8.81
CA GLU A 223 1.67 10.35 8.66
C GLU A 223 1.37 11.63 9.45
N SER A 224 0.18 11.76 10.05
CA SER A 224 -0.16 12.93 10.86
C SER A 224 0.19 12.71 12.34
N ALA A 225 0.87 13.70 12.92
CA ALA A 225 1.20 13.73 14.34
C ALA A 225 -0.05 13.65 15.24
N ILE A 226 -1.17 14.22 14.78
CA ILE A 226 -2.47 14.20 15.48
C ILE A 226 -3.01 12.76 15.54
N ASN A 227 -3.07 12.04 14.42
CA ASN A 227 -3.56 10.65 14.42
C ASN A 227 -2.62 9.70 15.20
N ALA A 228 -1.32 9.99 15.16
CA ALA A 228 -0.34 9.28 15.97
C ALA A 228 -0.56 9.53 17.48
N LEU A 229 -0.84 10.78 17.89
CA LEU A 229 -1.12 11.18 19.26
C LEU A 229 -2.42 10.55 19.81
N HIS A 230 -3.49 10.52 19.00
CA HIS A 230 -4.77 9.93 19.38
C HIS A 230 -4.78 8.39 19.31
N MET A 231 -3.64 7.76 18.98
CA MET A 231 -3.49 6.31 18.85
C MET A 231 -4.62 5.65 18.05
N THR A 232 -5.14 6.31 17.01
CA THR A 232 -6.33 5.85 16.27
C THR A 232 -6.10 4.46 15.68
N ASN A 233 -4.88 4.17 15.27
CA ASN A 233 -4.48 2.86 14.77
C ASN A 233 -4.64 1.76 15.82
N ASN A 234 -4.29 2.03 17.09
CA ASN A 234 -4.43 1.04 18.15
C ASN A 234 -5.90 0.74 18.45
N LYS A 235 -6.78 1.74 18.34
CA LYS A 235 -8.22 1.51 18.42
C LYS A 235 -8.70 0.59 17.31
N LEU A 236 -8.25 0.81 16.08
CA LEU A 236 -8.60 -0.07 14.98
C LEU A 236 -8.10 -1.51 15.21
N TRP A 237 -6.87 -1.69 15.69
CA TRP A 237 -6.37 -3.03 16.01
C TRP A 237 -7.26 -3.75 17.02
N LEU A 238 -7.62 -3.05 18.10
CA LEU A 238 -8.54 -3.59 19.10
C LEU A 238 -9.95 -3.84 18.53
N TRP A 239 -10.41 -2.99 17.62
CA TRP A 239 -11.69 -3.13 16.94
C TRP A 239 -11.72 -4.42 16.12
N ILE A 240 -10.65 -4.68 15.36
CA ILE A 240 -10.50 -5.92 14.58
C ILE A 240 -10.43 -7.13 15.51
N ASN A 241 -9.67 -7.04 16.60
CA ASN A 241 -9.57 -8.13 17.57
C ASN A 241 -10.93 -8.50 18.15
N SER A 242 -11.73 -7.52 18.57
CA SER A 242 -13.07 -7.77 19.10
C SER A 242 -14.02 -8.32 18.05
N PHE A 243 -13.99 -7.78 16.81
CA PHE A 243 -14.77 -8.32 15.71
C PHE A 243 -14.45 -9.81 15.45
N MET A 244 -13.16 -10.15 15.40
CA MET A 244 -12.69 -11.53 15.20
C MET A 244 -13.02 -12.47 16.36
N ASN A 245 -13.18 -11.93 17.56
CA ASN A 245 -13.58 -12.66 18.76
C ASN A 245 -15.11 -12.69 19.00
N PHE A 246 -15.92 -12.24 18.02
CA PHE A 246 -17.38 -12.16 18.12
C PHE A 246 -17.90 -11.21 19.22
N ASP A 247 -17.08 -10.25 19.63
CA ASP A 247 -17.42 -9.22 20.61
C ASP A 247 -17.83 -7.92 19.90
N ASP A 248 -19.14 -7.79 19.65
CA ASP A 248 -19.72 -6.69 18.87
C ASP A 248 -20.26 -5.53 19.71
N GLU A 249 -20.33 -5.69 21.04
CA GLU A 249 -21.10 -4.81 21.94
C GLU A 249 -20.66 -3.34 21.83
N PHE A 250 -19.35 -3.12 21.71
CA PHE A 250 -18.75 -1.78 21.73
C PHE A 250 -18.19 -1.34 20.37
N LEU A 251 -18.50 -2.04 19.28
CA LEU A 251 -17.93 -1.72 17.96
C LEU A 251 -18.69 -0.59 17.26
N GLU A 252 -17.96 0.42 16.80
CA GLU A 252 -18.48 1.37 15.84
C GLU A 252 -18.60 0.71 14.45
N LYS A 253 -19.82 0.68 13.89
CA LYS A 253 -20.14 0.01 12.61
C LYS A 253 -20.42 1.00 11.47
N SER A 254 -20.04 2.27 11.62
CA SER A 254 -20.14 3.30 10.57
C SER A 254 -19.27 2.89 9.38
N ILE A 255 -19.84 2.93 8.18
CA ILE A 255 -19.16 2.52 6.95
C ILE A 255 -18.70 3.75 6.19
N ASN A 256 -17.45 3.73 5.75
CA ASN A 256 -16.91 4.66 4.77
C ASN A 256 -17.36 4.25 3.36
N THR A 257 -18.33 4.99 2.81
CA THR A 257 -18.92 4.75 1.49
C THR A 257 -18.06 5.26 0.33
N ALA A 258 -16.98 6.00 0.61
CA ALA A 258 -16.09 6.56 -0.39
C ALA A 258 -14.61 6.35 -0.03
N PRO A 259 -14.11 5.11 -0.03
CA PRO A 259 -12.72 4.79 0.30
C PRO A 259 -11.79 5.26 -0.84
N GLY A 260 -11.43 6.54 -0.83
CA GLY A 260 -10.48 7.16 -1.76
C GLY A 260 -11.13 7.93 -2.89
N ILE A 261 -10.38 8.83 -3.51
CA ILE A 261 -10.86 9.74 -4.58
C ILE A 261 -10.25 9.44 -5.96
N TRP A 262 -9.20 8.62 -6.03
CA TRP A 262 -8.44 8.38 -7.26
C TRP A 262 -7.85 6.98 -7.28
N GLY A 263 -7.77 6.35 -8.47
CA GLY A 263 -7.17 5.04 -8.68
C GLY A 263 -8.15 4.02 -9.26
N ARG A 264 -7.64 2.86 -9.69
CA ARG A 264 -8.45 1.76 -10.22
C ARG A 264 -9.30 1.13 -9.13
N GLU A 265 -10.55 0.81 -9.47
CA GLU A 265 -11.40 0.01 -8.59
C GLU A 265 -10.75 -1.35 -8.31
N VAL A 266 -10.82 -1.78 -7.05
CA VAL A 266 -10.22 -3.03 -6.60
C VAL A 266 -11.30 -4.08 -6.50
N ASN A 267 -11.20 -5.08 -7.36
CA ASN A 267 -12.05 -6.25 -7.33
C ASN A 267 -11.26 -7.45 -6.83
N TRP A 268 -11.90 -8.24 -5.97
CA TRP A 268 -11.36 -9.51 -5.54
C TRP A 268 -11.57 -10.55 -6.66
N PRO A 269 -10.60 -11.43 -6.92
CA PRO A 269 -10.74 -12.55 -7.83
C PRO A 269 -11.90 -13.46 -7.39
N ASP A 270 -12.61 -14.08 -8.32
CA ASP A 270 -13.83 -14.84 -8.03
C ASP A 270 -13.62 -15.94 -6.98
N ASP A 271 -12.50 -16.65 -7.04
CA ASP A 271 -12.12 -17.70 -6.10
C ASP A 271 -11.90 -17.15 -4.69
N MET A 272 -11.10 -16.09 -4.56
CA MET A 272 -10.80 -15.47 -3.28
C MET A 272 -12.02 -14.73 -2.70
N ASN A 273 -12.83 -14.12 -3.58
CA ASN A 273 -14.07 -13.47 -3.20
C ASN A 273 -15.02 -14.48 -2.54
N LYS A 274 -15.25 -15.64 -3.19
CA LYS A 274 -16.05 -16.73 -2.63
C LYS A 274 -15.49 -17.23 -1.31
N LYS A 275 -14.20 -17.57 -1.25
CA LYS A 275 -13.54 -18.05 -0.02
C LYS A 275 -13.66 -17.07 1.15
N SER A 276 -13.46 -15.78 0.88
CA SER A 276 -13.53 -14.74 1.91
C SER A 276 -14.93 -14.51 2.50
N MET A 277 -15.98 -14.98 1.82
CA MET A 277 -17.39 -14.78 2.19
C MET A 277 -18.06 -16.03 2.79
N LEU A 278 -17.31 -17.13 2.95
CA LEU A 278 -17.82 -18.39 3.49
C LEU A 278 -18.36 -18.24 4.91
N SER A 279 -19.33 -19.07 5.25
CA SER A 279 -20.08 -19.00 6.50
C SER A 279 -19.51 -19.87 7.62
N SER A 280 -18.62 -20.81 7.28
CA SER A 280 -17.96 -21.72 8.22
C SER A 280 -16.61 -22.21 7.68
N MET A 281 -15.78 -22.76 8.56
CA MET A 281 -14.55 -23.44 8.18
C MET A 281 -14.83 -24.76 7.44
N ASP A 282 -15.95 -25.42 7.72
CA ASP A 282 -16.35 -26.66 7.05
C ASP A 282 -16.61 -26.42 5.55
N GLU A 283 -17.27 -25.32 5.21
CA GLU A 283 -17.45 -24.87 3.82
C GLU A 283 -16.12 -24.54 3.13
N TYR A 284 -15.07 -24.22 3.90
CA TYR A 284 -13.76 -23.85 3.35
C TYR A 284 -12.92 -25.09 2.98
N ILE A 285 -13.11 -26.21 3.68
CA ILE A 285 -12.33 -27.45 3.51
C ILE A 285 -12.89 -28.33 2.36
N LEU A 286 -14.16 -28.14 1.99
CA LEU A 286 -14.86 -28.81 0.89
C LEU A 286 -14.46 -28.29 -0.50
#